data_AF-A0A0P1BIW9-F1
#
_entry.id   AF-A0A0P1BIW9-F1
#
_cell.length_a   1.000
_cell.length_b   1.000
_cell.length_c   1.000
_cell.angle_alpha   90.00
_cell.angle_beta   90.00
_cell.angle_gamma   90.00
#
_symmetry.space_group_name_H-M   'P 1'
#
loop_
_entity.id
_entity.type
_entity.pdbx_description
1 polymer ?
#
loop_
_entity_poly.entity_id
_entity_poly.type
_entity_poly.pdbx_seq_one_letter_code
_entity_poly.pdbx_strand_id
1 'polypeptide(L)'
;MAEQSKSDAASLLPTAEQTAQLASSKGEGTASGPRLLPSGFYAFSPQNDDEPTSVTTSLRPLTSAVLTIRIIKSFPFRASRNLVLDNLDLTTLNVKRLKEIVKVEIGKRVDMKTVRSAAGKLDTMKIYTHAHFTKTSNLIINLDRPEWVLDGDKEEVPLADLGCQNETELSFFNRQEYEEFLKDPKTEW
;
A
#
# COMPACT_ATOMS: atom_id res chain seq x y z
N MET A 1 29.65 -33.11 61.51
CA MET A 1 28.91 -32.07 62.26
C MET A 1 28.13 -31.27 61.21
N ALA A 2 26.80 -31.18 61.22
CA ALA A 2 25.86 -30.99 62.35
C ALA A 2 26.00 -29.57 62.97
N GLU A 3 24.93 -28.82 63.27
CA GLU A 3 23.51 -29.23 63.36
C GLU A 3 22.51 -28.06 63.16
N GLN A 4 21.38 -28.36 62.51
CA GLN A 4 19.98 -27.88 62.67
C GLN A 4 19.55 -26.44 63.06
N SER A 5 18.31 -26.13 62.62
CA SER A 5 17.32 -25.20 63.24
C SER A 5 17.53 -23.69 62.99
N LYS A 6 16.53 -22.81 62.76
CA LYS A 6 15.07 -22.82 62.42
C LYS A 6 14.72 -21.37 61.97
N SER A 7 13.60 -20.96 61.37
CA SER A 7 12.37 -21.55 60.78
C SER A 7 11.77 -20.43 59.85
N ASP A 8 10.50 -20.26 59.42
CA ASP A 8 9.15 -20.84 59.58
C ASP A 8 8.35 -20.54 58.28
N ALA A 9 7.58 -21.47 57.68
CA ALA A 9 6.15 -21.77 57.92
C ALA A 9 5.12 -20.78 57.28
N ALA A 10 4.77 -21.02 56.01
CA ALA A 10 3.56 -20.48 55.36
C ALA A 10 2.98 -21.44 54.30
N SER A 11 1.66 -21.68 54.39
CA SER A 11 0.79 -22.44 53.48
C SER A 11 0.95 -22.02 52.00
N LEU A 12 0.86 -22.84 50.94
CA LEU A 12 0.05 -24.03 50.59
C LEU A 12 -1.48 -23.83 50.47
N LEU A 13 -1.93 -23.98 49.21
CA LEU A 13 -3.28 -24.33 48.69
C LEU A 13 -4.47 -23.38 48.96
N PRO A 14 -5.22 -22.97 47.91
CA PRO A 14 -6.59 -22.46 48.06
C PRO A 14 -7.57 -23.62 48.34
N THR A 15 -8.57 -23.34 49.20
CA THR A 15 -9.54 -24.32 49.72
C THR A 15 -10.63 -24.70 48.72
N ALA A 16 -11.15 -25.92 48.84
CA ALA A 16 -12.32 -26.37 48.10
C ALA A 16 -13.63 -25.78 48.65
N GLU A 17 -14.20 -24.82 47.94
CA GLU A 17 -15.64 -24.50 47.98
C GLU A 17 -16.23 -24.55 46.56
N GLN A 18 -17.55 -24.69 46.45
CA GLN A 18 -18.35 -24.80 45.21
C GLN A 18 -18.44 -26.20 44.53
N THR A 19 -18.53 -27.28 45.32
CA THR A 19 -19.10 -28.56 44.85
C THR A 19 -20.60 -28.66 45.20
N ALA A 20 -21.47 -27.86 44.57
CA ALA A 20 -22.93 -28.11 44.55
C ALA A 20 -23.72 -27.14 43.63
N GLN A 21 -23.87 -27.45 42.33
CA GLN A 21 -25.07 -27.09 41.54
C GLN A 21 -25.20 -27.89 40.23
N LEU A 22 -25.35 -29.22 40.36
CA LEU A 22 -25.63 -30.12 39.25
C LEU A 22 -27.15 -30.27 39.03
N ALA A 23 -27.79 -29.33 38.33
CA ALA A 23 -29.12 -29.55 37.74
C ALA A 23 -29.50 -28.54 36.65
N SER A 24 -30.02 -29.07 35.53
CA SER A 24 -30.96 -28.41 34.61
C SER A 24 -30.53 -27.10 33.91
N SER A 25 -29.85 -27.25 32.78
CA SER A 25 -30.47 -26.83 31.52
C SER A 25 -30.29 -27.92 30.44
N LYS A 26 -31.39 -28.29 29.78
CA LYS A 26 -31.39 -29.10 28.56
C LYS A 26 -31.54 -28.17 27.37
N GLY A 27 -30.80 -28.44 26.30
CA GLY A 27 -30.90 -27.76 25.02
C GLY A 27 -29.53 -27.33 24.51
N GLU A 28 -29.12 -27.61 23.28
CA GLU A 28 -29.69 -28.53 22.28
C GLU A 28 -28.65 -28.71 21.16
N GLY A 29 -28.74 -29.79 20.38
CA GLY A 29 -28.11 -29.91 19.05
C GLY A 29 -26.59 -29.60 18.91
N THR A 30 -25.77 -30.65 18.88
CA THR A 30 -24.46 -30.61 18.19
C THR A 30 -24.66 -30.46 16.68
N ALA A 31 -24.96 -29.22 16.23
CA ALA A 31 -25.15 -28.90 14.83
C ALA A 31 -23.82 -28.44 14.21
N SER A 32 -23.09 -29.37 13.57
CA SER A 32 -21.91 -29.07 12.75
C SER A 32 -22.30 -28.46 11.40
N GLY A 33 -23.05 -27.35 11.43
CA GLY A 33 -23.60 -26.66 10.28
C GLY A 33 -23.61 -25.15 10.48
N PRO A 34 -23.58 -24.36 9.39
CA PRO A 34 -23.43 -22.91 9.48
C PRO A 34 -24.65 -22.25 10.14
N ARG A 35 -24.41 -21.47 11.20
CA ARG A 35 -25.45 -20.83 12.01
C ARG A 35 -26.21 -19.78 11.19
N LEU A 36 -27.44 -20.10 10.80
CA LEU A 36 -28.36 -19.17 10.14
C LEU A 36 -29.02 -18.23 11.16
N LEU A 37 -29.23 -16.98 10.74
CA LEU A 37 -30.07 -15.99 11.40
C LEU A 37 -31.55 -16.21 11.01
N PRO A 38 -32.54 -15.69 11.77
CA PRO A 38 -33.97 -15.86 11.47
C PRO A 38 -34.41 -15.36 10.09
N SER A 39 -33.62 -14.48 9.47
CA SER A 39 -33.81 -13.95 8.12
C SER A 39 -33.17 -14.80 7.00
N GLY A 40 -32.63 -15.99 7.32
CA GLY A 40 -32.03 -16.90 6.34
C GLY A 40 -30.60 -16.58 5.91
N PHE A 41 -29.99 -15.52 6.45
CA PHE A 41 -28.57 -15.20 6.23
C PHE A 41 -27.67 -15.98 7.20
N TYR A 42 -26.44 -16.30 6.77
CA TYR A 42 -25.42 -16.81 7.67
C TYR A 42 -25.01 -15.76 8.71
N ALA A 43 -24.83 -16.17 9.96
CA ALA A 43 -24.24 -15.32 10.98
C ALA A 43 -22.79 -14.99 10.61
N PHE A 44 -22.43 -13.71 10.67
CA PHE A 44 -21.07 -13.24 10.42
C PHE A 44 -20.12 -13.77 11.50
N SER A 45 -19.17 -14.60 11.08
CA SER A 45 -18.16 -15.22 11.93
C SER A 45 -16.78 -14.91 11.35
N PRO A 46 -16.18 -13.75 11.66
CA PRO A 46 -14.86 -13.41 11.16
C PRO A 46 -13.82 -14.34 11.80
N GLN A 47 -12.98 -14.94 10.97
CA GLN A 47 -11.71 -15.51 11.42
C GLN A 47 -10.70 -14.36 11.42
N ASN A 48 -10.32 -13.91 12.61
CA ASN A 48 -9.18 -13.03 12.77
C ASN A 48 -7.95 -13.93 12.92
N ASP A 49 -7.06 -13.90 11.93
CA ASP A 49 -5.74 -14.50 12.08
C ASP A 49 -4.89 -13.51 12.90
N ASP A 50 -4.84 -13.69 14.22
CA ASP A 50 -4.15 -12.80 15.18
C ASP A 50 -2.60 -12.83 15.08
N GLU A 51 -2.05 -13.56 14.09
CA GLU A 51 -0.62 -13.57 13.77
C GLU A 51 -0.16 -12.23 13.18
N PRO A 52 1.03 -11.71 13.54
CA PRO A 52 1.52 -10.41 13.08
C PRO A 52 1.93 -10.44 11.61
N THR A 53 0.95 -10.28 10.71
CA THR A 53 1.17 -10.22 9.26
C THR A 53 2.05 -9.03 8.89
N SER A 54 3.28 -9.33 8.45
CA SER A 54 4.24 -8.32 8.01
C SER A 54 3.76 -7.60 6.74
N VAL A 55 3.84 -6.27 6.74
CA VAL A 55 3.40 -5.40 5.62
C VAL A 55 4.01 -5.86 4.28
N THR A 56 3.16 -6.06 3.27
CA THR A 56 3.53 -6.60 1.94
C THR A 56 4.69 -5.87 1.28
N THR A 57 4.76 -4.55 1.42
CA THR A 57 5.86 -3.72 0.91
C THR A 57 7.23 -4.11 1.50
N SER A 58 7.28 -4.52 2.76
CA SER A 58 8.50 -4.95 3.45
C SER A 58 8.92 -6.39 3.10
N LEU A 59 8.03 -7.18 2.49
CA LEU A 59 8.32 -8.55 2.03
C LEU A 59 9.02 -8.60 0.67
N ARG A 60 8.97 -7.51 -0.12
CA ARG A 60 9.70 -7.40 -1.39
C ARG A 60 11.00 -6.59 -1.20
N PRO A 61 12.16 -7.11 -1.63
CA PRO A 61 13.39 -6.32 -1.60
C PRO A 61 13.32 -5.19 -2.65
N LEU A 62 14.06 -4.10 -2.42
CA LEU A 62 14.16 -2.97 -3.35
C LEU A 62 14.71 -3.36 -4.74
N THR A 63 15.35 -4.52 -4.85
CA THR A 63 15.83 -5.12 -6.10
C THR A 63 14.74 -5.82 -6.93
N SER A 64 13.52 -5.97 -6.40
CA SER A 64 12.37 -6.62 -7.06
C SER A 64 11.06 -5.90 -6.74
N ALA A 65 11.09 -4.57 -6.87
CA ALA A 65 9.96 -3.71 -6.64
C ALA A 65 8.96 -3.72 -7.81
N VAL A 66 7.70 -3.44 -7.50
CA VAL A 66 6.64 -3.08 -8.46
C VAL A 66 6.37 -1.57 -8.32
N LEU A 67 6.35 -0.85 -9.45
CA LEU A 67 6.00 0.57 -9.51
C LEU A 67 4.73 0.78 -10.35
N THR A 68 3.88 1.72 -9.93
CA THR A 68 2.71 2.17 -10.71
C THR A 68 2.96 3.56 -11.25
N ILE A 69 2.96 3.72 -12.58
CA ILE A 69 3.30 4.97 -13.24
C ILE A 69 2.05 5.53 -13.93
N ARG A 70 1.46 6.57 -13.31
CA ARG A 70 0.33 7.32 -13.84
C ARG A 70 0.80 8.26 -14.94
N ILE A 71 0.58 7.86 -16.18
CA ILE A 71 0.81 8.66 -17.37
C ILE A 71 -0.34 9.66 -17.49
N ILE A 72 -0.04 10.94 -17.31
CA ILE A 72 -1.01 12.04 -17.42
C ILE A 72 -0.98 12.57 -18.86
N LYS A 73 -2.16 12.64 -19.48
CA LYS A 73 -2.37 13.18 -20.83
C LYS A 73 -2.89 14.62 -20.82
N SER A 74 -3.58 15.01 -19.76
CA SER A 74 -4.14 16.36 -19.59
C SER A 74 -4.52 16.58 -18.14
N PHE A 75 -4.11 17.70 -17.54
CA PHE A 75 -4.48 18.07 -16.18
C PHE A 75 -5.95 18.54 -16.05
N PRO A 76 -6.47 19.47 -16.89
CA PRO A 76 -7.84 19.97 -16.73
C PRO A 76 -8.90 18.86 -16.82
N PHE A 77 -8.85 18.02 -17.85
CA PHE A 77 -9.75 16.87 -18.02
C PHE A 77 -9.40 15.65 -17.14
N ARG A 78 -8.41 15.78 -16.24
CA ARG A 78 -7.90 14.72 -15.34
C ARG A 78 -7.55 13.41 -16.07
N ALA A 79 -7.20 13.48 -17.36
CA ALA A 79 -7.06 12.32 -18.23
C ALA A 79 -5.72 11.62 -17.99
N SER A 80 -5.76 10.38 -17.48
CA SER A 80 -4.56 9.59 -17.20
C SER A 80 -4.76 8.08 -17.39
N ARG A 81 -3.65 7.33 -17.44
CA ARG A 81 -3.61 5.85 -17.42
C ARG A 81 -2.47 5.37 -16.55
N ASN A 82 -2.69 4.30 -15.78
CA ASN A 82 -1.65 3.67 -14.97
C ASN A 82 -0.95 2.57 -15.80
N LEU A 83 0.38 2.67 -15.90
CA LEU A 83 1.27 1.63 -16.39
C LEU A 83 1.94 0.98 -15.19
N VAL A 84 1.67 -0.31 -14.95
CA VAL A 84 2.38 -1.09 -13.91
C VAL A 84 3.62 -1.74 -14.51
N LEU A 85 4.74 -1.56 -13.82
CA LEU A 85 6.04 -2.17 -14.12
C LEU A 85 6.53 -2.96 -12.92
N ASP A 86 6.93 -4.20 -13.14
CA ASP A 86 7.33 -5.17 -12.12
C ASP A 86 8.80 -5.62 -12.27
N ASN A 87 9.35 -6.20 -11.20
CA ASN A 87 10.73 -6.69 -11.13
C ASN A 87 11.79 -5.61 -11.40
N LEU A 88 11.55 -4.39 -10.92
CA LEU A 88 12.49 -3.28 -11.03
C LEU A 88 13.45 -3.26 -9.83
N ASP A 89 14.73 -3.05 -10.11
CA ASP A 89 15.75 -2.77 -9.09
C ASP A 89 15.88 -1.27 -8.86
N LEU A 90 15.35 -0.77 -7.75
CA LEU A 90 15.36 0.65 -7.39
C LEU A 90 16.75 1.14 -6.96
N THR A 91 17.70 0.24 -6.69
CA THR A 91 19.06 0.59 -6.25
C THR A 91 19.99 0.92 -7.41
N THR A 92 19.68 0.44 -8.63
CA THR A 92 20.45 0.73 -9.85
C THR A 92 19.66 1.49 -10.93
N LEU A 93 18.33 1.55 -10.82
CA LEU A 93 17.48 2.23 -11.79
C LEU A 93 17.34 3.73 -11.49
N ASN A 94 17.96 4.56 -12.33
CA ASN A 94 17.82 6.02 -12.31
C ASN A 94 16.49 6.48 -12.95
N VAL A 95 15.99 7.65 -12.53
CA VAL A 95 14.73 8.24 -13.04
C VAL A 95 14.79 8.43 -14.57
N LYS A 96 15.90 8.93 -15.10
CA LYS A 96 16.10 9.11 -16.55
C LYS A 96 15.87 7.81 -17.33
N ARG A 97 16.40 6.70 -16.85
CA ARG A 97 16.23 5.38 -17.46
C ARG A 97 14.78 4.87 -17.31
N LEU A 98 14.11 5.18 -16.20
CA LEU A 98 12.69 4.89 -16.03
C LEU A 98 11.82 5.67 -17.04
N LYS A 99 12.11 6.95 -17.31
CA LYS A 99 11.43 7.76 -18.35
C LYS A 99 11.54 7.11 -19.74
N GLU A 100 12.71 6.57 -20.10
CA GLU A 100 12.93 5.84 -21.35
C GLU A 100 12.09 4.55 -21.44
N ILE A 101 12.14 3.71 -20.39
CA ILE A 101 11.39 2.44 -20.31
C ILE A 101 9.89 2.69 -20.47
N VAL A 102 9.35 3.72 -19.79
CA VAL A 102 7.95 4.10 -19.88
C VAL A 102 7.56 4.56 -21.29
N LYS A 103 8.41 5.36 -21.97
CA LYS A 103 8.17 5.78 -23.36
C LYS A 103 8.12 4.59 -24.32
N VAL A 104 8.99 3.59 -24.14
CA VAL A 104 8.99 2.35 -24.94
C VAL A 104 7.73 1.52 -24.67
N GLU A 105 7.37 1.29 -23.40
CA GLU A 105 6.18 0.51 -23.04
C GLU A 105 4.87 1.15 -23.51
N ILE A 106 4.74 2.49 -23.51
CA ILE A 106 3.59 3.21 -24.11
C ILE A 106 3.48 2.96 -25.62
N GLY A 107 4.60 2.85 -26.33
CA GLY A 107 4.66 2.49 -27.76
C GLY A 107 4.34 1.01 -28.02
N LYS A 108 4.60 0.14 -27.05
CA LYS A 108 4.41 -1.32 -27.15
C LYS A 108 3.00 -1.78 -26.76
N ARG A 109 2.47 -1.37 -25.60
CA ARG A 109 1.20 -1.90 -25.08
C ARG A 109 -0.05 -1.27 -25.71
N VAL A 110 -1.12 -2.05 -25.83
CA VAL A 110 -2.35 -1.69 -26.57
C VAL A 110 -3.32 -0.83 -25.73
N ASP A 111 -3.41 -1.10 -24.43
CA ASP A 111 -4.11 -0.28 -23.42
C ASP A 111 -3.65 1.19 -23.43
N MET A 112 -2.35 1.42 -23.61
CA MET A 112 -1.73 2.74 -23.69
C MET A 112 -2.09 3.53 -24.95
N LYS A 113 -2.88 2.99 -25.89
CA LYS A 113 -3.37 3.69 -27.09
C LYS A 113 -4.00 5.06 -26.78
N THR A 114 -4.67 5.20 -25.63
CA THR A 114 -5.33 6.46 -25.24
C THR A 114 -4.35 7.59 -24.87
N VAL A 115 -3.17 7.24 -24.30
CA VAL A 115 -2.12 8.18 -23.87
C VAL A 115 -0.96 8.30 -24.87
N ARG A 116 -0.87 7.38 -25.83
CA ARG A 116 0.22 7.31 -26.83
C ARG A 116 0.48 8.61 -27.58
N SER A 117 -0.54 9.42 -27.86
CA SER A 117 -0.37 10.73 -28.52
C SER A 117 0.24 11.82 -27.63
N ALA A 118 0.26 11.62 -26.30
CA ALA A 118 0.99 12.50 -25.37
C ALA A 118 2.44 12.07 -25.16
N ALA A 119 2.82 10.83 -25.48
CA ALA A 119 4.12 10.22 -25.13
C ALA A 119 5.35 11.05 -25.53
N GLY A 120 5.28 11.75 -26.68
CA GLY A 120 6.34 12.65 -27.15
C GLY A 120 6.48 13.94 -26.35
N LYS A 121 5.42 14.39 -25.65
CA LYS A 121 5.43 15.56 -24.74
C LYS A 121 5.88 15.24 -23.31
N LEU A 122 5.89 13.97 -22.90
CA LEU A 122 6.18 13.60 -21.51
C LEU A 122 7.66 13.79 -21.19
N ASP A 123 7.96 14.55 -20.15
CA ASP A 123 9.33 14.94 -19.79
C ASP A 123 9.62 14.82 -18.29
N THR A 124 8.67 15.17 -17.42
CA THR A 124 8.87 15.28 -15.97
C THR A 124 8.17 14.15 -15.24
N MET A 125 8.87 13.53 -14.28
CA MET A 125 8.30 12.60 -13.32
C MET A 125 8.15 13.26 -11.95
N LYS A 126 7.19 12.77 -11.16
CA LYS A 126 6.94 13.20 -9.78
C LYS A 126 6.43 12.02 -8.96
N ILE A 127 6.83 11.90 -7.70
CA ILE A 127 6.19 10.94 -6.78
C ILE A 127 4.77 11.45 -6.50
N TYR A 128 3.78 10.56 -6.64
CA TYR A 128 2.37 10.86 -6.33
C TYR A 128 2.02 10.44 -4.91
N THR A 129 2.33 9.18 -4.56
CA THR A 129 2.20 8.61 -3.20
C THR A 129 3.24 7.51 -2.99
N HIS A 130 3.95 7.55 -1.86
CA HIS A 130 4.67 6.39 -1.36
C HIS A 130 3.68 5.34 -0.82
N ALA A 131 4.10 4.08 -0.72
CA ALA A 131 3.25 3.01 -0.18
C ALA A 131 2.80 3.29 1.26
N HIS A 132 1.54 2.98 1.58
CA HIS A 132 0.86 3.22 2.88
C HIS A 132 0.64 4.70 3.28
N PHE A 133 1.01 5.68 2.45
CA PHE A 133 0.69 7.08 2.71
C PHE A 133 -0.70 7.47 2.19
N THR A 134 -1.33 8.43 2.88
CA THR A 134 -2.65 8.97 2.51
C THR A 134 -2.62 9.60 1.12
N LYS A 135 -3.54 9.16 0.26
CA LYS A 135 -3.71 9.69 -1.11
C LYS A 135 -4.19 11.15 -1.08
N THR A 136 -3.65 11.98 -1.96
CA THR A 136 -4.00 13.41 -2.01
C THR A 136 -5.42 13.66 -2.50
N SER A 137 -6.05 14.73 -2.02
CA SER A 137 -7.40 15.14 -2.42
C SER A 137 -7.55 15.44 -3.93
N ASN A 138 -6.47 15.86 -4.58
CA ASN A 138 -6.43 16.00 -6.03
C ASN A 138 -6.21 14.63 -6.71
N LEU A 139 -7.16 14.28 -7.59
CA LEU A 139 -7.21 13.00 -8.28
C LEU A 139 -6.20 12.87 -9.44
N ILE A 140 -5.73 13.97 -10.04
CA ILE A 140 -4.81 13.87 -11.19
C ILE A 140 -3.34 13.87 -10.76
N ILE A 141 -2.93 14.82 -9.91
CA ILE A 141 -1.58 14.94 -9.34
C ILE A 141 -1.62 15.58 -7.95
N ASN A 142 -0.63 15.32 -7.11
CA ASN A 142 -0.45 16.04 -5.84
C ASN A 142 0.06 17.47 -6.08
N LEU A 143 -0.34 18.41 -5.21
CA LEU A 143 0.02 19.84 -5.31
C LEU A 143 0.73 20.37 -4.06
N ASP A 144 0.57 19.67 -2.93
CA ASP A 144 1.17 19.91 -1.62
C ASP A 144 2.66 19.50 -1.52
N ARG A 145 3.19 18.82 -2.56
CA ARG A 145 4.54 18.26 -2.60
C ARG A 145 5.35 18.74 -3.81
N PRO A 146 5.82 20.01 -3.87
CA PRO A 146 6.73 20.44 -4.93
C PRO A 146 8.09 19.70 -4.90
N GLU A 147 8.55 19.29 -3.73
CA GLU A 147 9.85 18.63 -3.49
C GLU A 147 9.95 17.20 -4.07
N TRP A 148 8.81 16.60 -4.41
CA TRP A 148 8.69 15.26 -5.02
C TRP A 148 8.82 15.24 -6.54
N VAL A 149 9.08 16.39 -7.18
CA VAL A 149 9.42 16.45 -8.61
C VAL A 149 10.83 15.88 -8.83
N LEU A 150 10.98 15.08 -9.89
CA LEU A 150 12.20 14.34 -10.22
C LEU A 150 12.79 14.90 -11.53
N ASP A 151 13.44 16.06 -11.39
CA ASP A 151 14.07 16.86 -12.45
C ASP A 151 15.52 17.25 -12.09
N GLY A 152 16.26 17.73 -13.10
CA GLY A 152 17.65 18.18 -12.93
C GLY A 152 18.57 17.07 -12.42
N ASP A 153 19.35 17.38 -11.38
CA ASP A 153 20.32 16.44 -10.78
C ASP A 153 19.66 15.14 -10.28
N LYS A 154 18.37 15.18 -9.90
CA LYS A 154 17.60 13.99 -9.47
C LYS A 154 17.42 12.96 -10.59
N GLU A 155 17.64 13.32 -11.86
CA GLU A 155 17.40 12.39 -12.97
C GLU A 155 18.42 11.25 -13.05
N GLU A 156 19.64 11.49 -12.55
CA GLU A 156 20.76 10.54 -12.52
C GLU A 156 20.93 9.88 -11.14
N VAL A 157 20.01 10.12 -10.20
CA VAL A 157 19.99 9.51 -8.86
C VAL A 157 19.15 8.22 -8.90
N PRO A 158 19.55 7.14 -8.18
CA PRO A 158 18.74 5.93 -8.03
C PRO A 158 17.39 6.20 -7.39
N LEU A 159 16.36 5.47 -7.83
CA LEU A 159 14.99 5.62 -7.32
C LEU A 159 14.88 5.36 -5.81
N ALA A 160 15.68 4.44 -5.26
CA ALA A 160 15.72 4.14 -3.82
C ALA A 160 16.16 5.36 -2.99
N ASP A 161 17.19 6.09 -3.42
CA ASP A 161 17.71 7.27 -2.72
C ASP A 161 16.74 8.47 -2.80
N LEU A 162 15.87 8.48 -3.83
CA LEU A 162 14.75 9.40 -3.97
C LEU A 162 13.51 8.96 -3.13
N GLY A 163 13.64 7.95 -2.29
CA GLY A 163 12.59 7.44 -1.41
C GLY A 163 11.54 6.56 -2.11
N CYS A 164 11.76 6.13 -3.35
CA CYS A 164 10.86 5.18 -3.99
C CYS A 164 11.05 3.79 -3.39
N GLN A 165 9.93 3.14 -3.07
CA GLN A 165 9.85 1.78 -2.52
C GLN A 165 8.90 0.93 -3.39
N ASN A 166 8.79 -0.37 -3.09
CA ASN A 166 7.75 -1.19 -3.69
C ASN A 166 6.35 -0.57 -3.50
N GLU A 167 5.49 -0.67 -4.51
CA GLU A 167 4.14 -0.08 -4.57
C GLU A 167 4.07 1.46 -4.56
N THR A 168 5.18 2.17 -4.81
CA THR A 168 5.15 3.64 -5.02
C THR A 168 4.39 4.01 -6.30
N GLU A 169 3.48 4.98 -6.20
CA GLU A 169 2.87 5.63 -7.37
C GLU A 169 3.71 6.83 -7.82
N LEU A 170 4.16 6.81 -9.08
CA LEU A 170 4.78 7.93 -9.79
C LEU A 170 3.78 8.52 -10.78
N SER A 171 3.87 9.82 -11.06
CA SER A 171 3.19 10.49 -12.18
C SER A 171 4.21 10.90 -13.25
N PHE A 172 3.85 10.72 -14.52
CA PHE A 172 4.67 11.13 -15.68
C PHE A 172 3.85 12.01 -16.62
N PHE A 173 4.36 13.21 -16.89
CA PHE A 173 3.59 14.32 -17.48
C PHE A 173 4.48 15.28 -18.28
N ASN A 174 3.85 16.27 -18.92
CA ASN A 174 4.54 17.41 -19.52
C ASN A 174 4.71 18.55 -18.50
N ARG A 175 5.92 19.09 -18.34
CA ARG A 175 6.24 20.13 -17.35
C ARG A 175 5.44 21.42 -17.56
N GLN A 176 5.33 21.89 -18.80
CA GLN A 176 4.63 23.13 -19.11
C GLN A 176 3.14 23.03 -18.76
N GLU A 177 2.47 21.96 -19.17
CA GLU A 177 1.05 21.72 -18.82
C GLU A 177 0.82 21.63 -17.29
N TYR A 178 1.81 21.16 -16.52
CA TYR A 178 1.76 21.16 -15.05
C TYR A 178 1.96 22.57 -14.45
N GLU A 179 2.90 23.36 -14.97
CA GLU A 179 3.14 24.74 -14.52
C GLU A 179 2.04 25.72 -14.95
N GLU A 180 1.28 25.41 -16.00
CA GLU A 180 0.04 26.10 -16.35
C GLU A 180 -1.09 25.72 -15.39
N PHE A 181 -1.28 24.42 -15.11
CA PHE A 181 -2.26 23.93 -14.15
C PHE A 181 -2.01 24.41 -12.71
N LEU A 182 -0.75 24.63 -12.30
CA LEU A 182 -0.42 25.23 -11.01
C LEU A 182 -0.88 26.68 -10.85
N LYS A 183 -1.01 27.44 -11.95
CA LYS A 183 -1.44 28.85 -11.94
C LYS A 183 -2.97 28.98 -11.89
N ASP A 184 -3.67 28.03 -12.51
CA ASP A 184 -5.13 28.01 -12.57
C ASP A 184 -5.63 26.54 -12.52
N PRO A 185 -5.75 25.93 -11.32
CA PRO A 185 -6.06 24.51 -11.14
C PRO A 185 -7.55 24.17 -11.36
N LYS A 186 -8.13 24.69 -12.45
CA LYS A 186 -9.48 24.36 -12.93
C LYS A 186 -9.51 22.98 -13.56
N THR A 187 -10.68 22.34 -13.49
CA THR A 187 -10.87 21.00 -14.06
C THR A 187 -12.16 20.93 -14.84
N GLU A 188 -12.01 20.66 -16.13
CA GLU A 188 -13.08 20.53 -17.12
C GLU A 188 -13.66 19.11 -17.11
N TRP A 189 -14.85 18.94 -17.70
CA TRP A 189 -15.64 17.69 -17.69
C TRP A 189 -16.16 17.32 -19.09
#